data_AF-A0A2S7F966-F1
#
_entry.id   AF-A0A2S7F966-F1
#
_cell.length_a   1.000
_cell.length_b   1.000
_cell.length_c   1.000
_cell.angle_alpha   90.00
_cell.angle_beta   90.00
_cell.angle_gamma   90.00
#
_symmetry.space_group_name_H-M   'P 1'
#
loop_
_entity.id
_entity.type
_entity.pdbx_description
1 polymer ?
#
loop_
_entity_poly.entity_id
_entity_poly.type
_entity_poly.pdbx_seq_one_letter_code
_entity_poly.pdbx_strand_id
1 'polypeptide(L)'
;MGNLYNQMDEHLSEIPLNIYSPVFKDMMEQLDRELENVLKNVYEGKFESGDIKLSLNVEIVDAISDLPYEDKETGEIITKEIAYKKPRFKYNTASTLKKKHEVKGEYDEKREIALEDDGFIARKLIDPQIRFSIEDKK
;
A
#
# COMPACT_ATOMS: atom_id res chain seq x y z
N MET A 1 38.02 13.35 36.54
CA MET A 1 38.07 12.15 35.68
C MET A 1 36.63 11.83 35.34
N GLY A 2 36.19 12.14 34.12
CA GLY A 2 34.84 11.78 33.68
C GLY A 2 34.81 10.28 33.41
N ASN A 3 33.89 9.56 34.04
CA ASN A 3 33.69 8.13 33.78
C ASN A 3 33.36 7.95 32.30
N LEU A 4 34.22 7.24 31.55
CA LEU A 4 33.94 6.84 30.16
C LEU A 4 32.62 6.03 30.05
N TYR A 5 32.20 5.37 31.13
CA TYR A 5 30.88 4.75 31.24
C TYR A 5 29.71 5.73 30.98
N ASN A 6 29.81 6.98 31.41
CA ASN A 6 28.74 7.96 31.19
C ASN A 6 28.68 8.47 29.73
N GLN A 7 29.74 8.29 28.93
CA GLN A 7 29.74 8.71 27.52
C GLN A 7 29.23 7.62 26.57
N MET A 8 29.22 6.35 27.00
CA MET A 8 28.71 5.24 26.19
C MET A 8 27.20 5.00 26.40
N ASP A 9 26.63 5.50 27.50
CA ASP A 9 25.23 5.26 27.88
C ASP A 9 24.23 6.28 27.30
N GLU A 10 24.70 7.47 26.86
CA GLU A 10 23.82 8.47 26.23
C GLU A 10 23.22 8.01 24.89
N HIS A 11 23.78 6.97 24.26
CA HIS A 11 23.29 6.42 23.00
C HIS A 11 22.36 5.20 23.14
N LEU A 12 22.15 4.67 24.34
CA LEU A 12 21.24 3.55 24.61
C LEU A 12 19.99 3.99 25.39
N SER A 13 19.46 5.17 25.05
CA SER A 13 18.16 5.63 25.57
C SER A 13 17.10 4.57 25.29
N GLU A 14 16.32 4.18 26.31
CA GLU A 14 15.19 3.26 26.16
C GLU A 14 14.25 3.76 25.06
N ILE A 15 14.08 2.98 23.99
CA ILE A 15 13.17 3.33 22.90
C ILE A 15 11.86 2.58 23.12
N PRO A 16 10.72 3.26 23.33
CA PRO A 16 9.44 2.60 23.44
C PRO A 16 9.08 1.92 22.11
N LEU A 17 8.62 0.67 22.15
CA LEU A 17 8.20 -0.10 20.98
C LEU A 17 6.67 -0.04 20.84
N ASN A 18 6.18 0.96 20.10
CA ASN A 18 4.79 1.08 19.66
C ASN A 18 4.77 1.72 18.26
N ILE A 19 3.63 1.77 17.58
CA ILE A 19 3.56 2.24 16.18
C ILE A 19 4.03 3.69 15.96
N TYR A 20 4.04 4.53 17.00
CA TYR A 20 4.52 5.91 16.97
C TYR A 20 6.00 6.03 17.31
N SER A 21 6.66 4.91 17.60
CA SER A 21 8.09 4.87 17.87
C SER A 21 8.90 5.33 16.66
N PRO A 22 10.03 6.02 16.87
CA PRO A 22 10.97 6.34 15.79
C PRO A 22 11.39 5.12 14.97
N VAL A 23 11.38 3.92 15.56
CA VAL A 23 11.69 2.64 14.90
C VAL A 23 10.78 2.38 13.67
N PHE A 24 9.54 2.86 13.70
CA PHE A 24 8.55 2.63 12.63
C PHE A 24 8.32 3.87 11.75
N LYS A 25 9.12 4.93 11.93
CA LYS A 25 8.94 6.19 11.19
C LYS A 25 8.94 5.97 9.67
N ASP A 26 9.96 5.28 9.15
CA ASP A 26 10.10 5.04 7.71
C ASP A 26 8.94 4.20 7.14
N MET A 27 8.43 3.25 7.94
CA MET A 27 7.25 2.45 7.57
C MET A 27 6.00 3.32 7.46
N MET A 28 5.80 4.22 8.42
CA MET A 28 4.66 5.14 8.41
C MET A 28 4.76 6.15 7.27
N GLU A 29 5.94 6.71 7.00
CA GLU A 29 6.18 7.61 5.85
C GLU A 29 5.97 6.91 4.50
N GLN A 30 6.29 5.61 4.41
CA GLN A 30 5.99 4.84 3.20
C GLN A 30 4.48 4.60 3.04
N LEU A 31 3.78 4.24 4.12
CA LEU A 31 2.33 4.05 4.09
C LEU A 31 1.60 5.34 3.66
N ASP A 32 2.05 6.49 4.18
CA ASP A 32 1.49 7.80 3.85
C ASP A 32 1.66 8.15 2.37
N ARG A 33 2.87 7.93 1.82
CA ARG A 33 3.11 8.11 0.37
C ARG A 33 2.24 7.22 -0.50
N GLU A 34 2.02 5.97 -0.12
CA GLU A 34 1.11 5.08 -0.86
C GLU A 34 -0.34 5.53 -0.76
N LEU A 35 -0.75 6.08 0.38
CA LEU A 35 -2.08 6.68 0.55
C LEU A 35 -2.28 7.87 -0.38
N GLU A 36 -1.33 8.80 -0.44
CA GLU A 36 -1.38 9.94 -1.36
C GLU A 36 -1.44 9.48 -2.82
N ASN A 37 -0.64 8.49 -3.20
CA ASN A 37 -0.66 7.92 -4.55
C ASN A 37 -2.01 7.35 -4.92
N VAL A 38 -2.63 6.55 -4.03
CA VAL A 38 -3.95 5.97 -4.27
C VAL A 38 -5.01 7.06 -4.38
N LEU A 39 -5.04 8.01 -3.45
CA LEU A 39 -6.00 9.11 -3.45
C LEU A 39 -5.90 9.95 -4.71
N LYS A 40 -4.68 10.28 -5.15
CA LYS A 40 -4.44 11.02 -6.40
C LYS A 40 -5.01 10.28 -7.61
N ASN A 41 -4.77 8.98 -7.71
CA ASN A 41 -5.23 8.17 -8.84
C ASN A 41 -6.76 8.00 -8.86
N VAL A 42 -7.40 7.93 -7.70
CA VAL A 42 -8.87 7.90 -7.59
C VAL A 42 -9.48 9.26 -7.91
N TYR A 43 -8.90 10.34 -7.36
CA TYR A 43 -9.36 11.72 -7.59
C TYR A 43 -9.26 12.13 -9.06
N GLU A 44 -8.18 11.76 -9.75
CA GLU A 44 -7.99 12.01 -11.19
C GLU A 44 -8.92 11.14 -12.07
N GLY A 45 -9.76 10.29 -11.48
CA GLY A 45 -10.71 9.43 -12.20
C GLY A 45 -10.05 8.30 -13.00
N LYS A 46 -8.75 8.04 -12.79
CA LYS A 46 -8.00 6.96 -13.47
C LYS A 46 -8.43 5.57 -12.98
N PHE A 47 -8.89 5.51 -11.73
CA PHE A 47 -9.35 4.32 -11.03
C PHE A 47 -10.53 4.70 -10.13
N GLU A 48 -11.41 3.74 -9.82
CA GLU A 48 -12.58 4.03 -8.97
C GLU A 48 -12.28 3.84 -7.48
N SER A 49 -11.31 2.99 -7.18
CA SER A 49 -10.92 2.66 -5.82
C SER A 49 -9.48 2.13 -5.80
N GLY A 50 -8.90 2.13 -4.60
CA GLY A 50 -7.63 1.47 -4.34
C GLY A 50 -7.60 0.86 -2.95
N ASP A 51 -6.81 -0.19 -2.81
CA ASP A 51 -6.59 -0.92 -1.56
C ASP A 51 -5.11 -0.81 -1.19
N ILE A 52 -4.81 -0.56 0.08
CA ILE A 52 -3.45 -0.50 0.61
C ILE A 52 -3.28 -1.56 1.69
N LYS A 53 -2.22 -2.36 1.57
CA LYS A 53 -1.88 -3.42 2.52
C LYS A 53 -0.49 -3.16 3.11
N LEU A 54 -0.44 -3.04 4.43
CA LEU A 54 0.80 -3.06 5.21
C LEU A 54 0.99 -4.45 5.81
N SER A 55 2.18 -5.03 5.63
CA SER A 55 2.58 -6.28 6.28
C SER A 55 3.81 -6.01 7.15
N LEU A 56 3.68 -6.22 8.45
CA LEU A 56 4.76 -6.09 9.43
C LEU A 56 5.09 -7.47 10.00
N ASN A 57 6.34 -7.89 9.85
CA ASN A 57 6.89 -9.08 10.45
C ASN A 57 7.74 -8.68 11.67
N VAL A 58 7.47 -9.33 12.81
CA VAL A 58 8.09 -9.04 14.10
C VAL A 58 8.78 -10.31 14.59
N GLU A 59 10.09 -10.22 14.83
CA GLU A 59 10.93 -11.31 15.31
C GLU A 59 11.73 -10.85 16.53
N ILE A 60 12.07 -11.78 17.43
CA ILE A 60 13.12 -11.59 18.45
C ILE A 60 14.23 -12.57 18.10
N VAL A 61 15.44 -12.06 17.88
CA VAL A 61 16.59 -12.86 17.45
C VAL A 61 17.73 -12.75 18.45
N ASP A 62 18.50 -13.82 18.59
CA ASP A 62 19.69 -13.83 19.43
C ASP A 62 20.83 -13.08 18.71
N ALA A 63 21.61 -12.33 19.47
CA ALA A 63 22.73 -11.52 18.99
C ALA A 63 23.87 -11.53 20.00
N ILE A 64 25.09 -11.26 19.53
CA ILE A 64 26.29 -11.11 20.36
C ILE A 64 26.88 -9.75 20.03
N SER A 65 27.32 -9.02 21.06
CA SER A 65 28.02 -7.75 20.92
C SER A 65 29.24 -7.71 21.83
N ASP A 66 30.32 -7.15 21.30
CA ASP A 66 31.51 -6.81 22.05
C ASP A 66 31.29 -5.47 22.74
N LEU A 67 31.39 -5.44 24.06
CA LEU A 67 31.30 -4.20 24.83
C LEU A 67 32.56 -4.02 25.66
N PRO A 68 33.15 -2.80 25.67
CA PRO A 68 34.27 -2.52 26.56
C PRO A 68 33.77 -2.56 28.01
N TYR A 69 34.52 -3.28 28.83
CA TYR A 69 34.26 -3.49 30.23
C TYR A 69 35.53 -3.17 31.01
N GLU A 70 35.40 -2.33 32.04
CA GLU A 70 36.52 -2.05 32.94
C GLU A 70 36.61 -3.16 34.00
N ASP A 71 37.73 -3.85 34.02
CA ASP A 71 38.03 -4.81 35.07
C ASP A 71 38.20 -4.05 36.40
N LYS A 72 37.34 -4.38 37.39
CA LYS A 72 37.31 -3.68 38.67
C LYS A 72 38.54 -3.95 39.55
N GLU A 73 39.29 -5.01 39.27
CA GLU A 73 40.49 -5.39 40.04
C GLU A 73 41.77 -4.82 39.42
N THR A 74 41.86 -4.75 38.09
CA THR A 74 43.08 -4.28 37.40
C THR A 74 42.96 -2.86 36.83
N GLY A 75 41.74 -2.34 36.67
CA GLY A 75 41.46 -1.07 35.99
C GLY A 75 41.71 -1.11 34.48
N GLU A 76 41.94 -2.29 33.90
CA GLU A 76 42.14 -2.46 32.47
C GLU A 76 40.80 -2.52 31.73
N ILE A 77 40.75 -1.90 30.55
CA ILE A 77 39.60 -2.00 29.65
C ILE A 77 39.75 -3.30 28.86
N ILE A 78 38.91 -4.27 29.16
CA ILE A 78 38.81 -5.55 28.45
C ILE A 78 37.55 -5.57 27.59
N THR A 79 37.60 -6.23 26.44
CA THR A 79 36.41 -6.46 25.61
C THR A 79 35.68 -7.70 26.11
N LYS A 80 34.39 -7.57 26.42
CA LYS A 80 33.54 -8.69 26.85
C LYS A 80 32.44 -8.94 25.83
N GLU A 81 32.36 -10.18 25.36
CA GLU A 81 31.22 -10.65 24.55
C GLU A 81 29.97 -10.78 25.42
N ILE A 82 28.88 -10.13 25.01
CA ILE A 82 27.57 -10.23 25.65
C ILE A 82 26.57 -10.78 24.64
N ALA A 83 25.95 -11.92 24.98
CA ALA A 83 24.82 -12.47 24.25
C ALA A 83 23.50 -11.85 24.74
N TYR A 84 22.65 -11.41 23.82
CA TYR A 84 21.38 -10.74 24.11
C TYR A 84 20.32 -11.05 23.07
N LYS A 85 19.05 -10.78 23.40
CA LYS A 85 17.93 -10.86 22.46
C LYS A 85 17.65 -9.47 21.90
N LYS A 86 17.57 -9.34 20.58
CA LYS A 86 17.22 -8.08 19.91
C LYS A 86 15.94 -8.19 19.08
N PRO A 87 15.10 -7.15 19.03
CA PRO A 87 13.97 -7.12 18.14
C PRO A 87 14.43 -6.95 16.68
N ARG A 88 13.73 -7.59 15.75
CA ARG A 88 13.93 -7.41 14.31
C ARG A 88 12.57 -7.19 13.66
N PHE A 89 12.45 -6.06 12.96
CA PHE A 89 11.23 -5.67 12.25
C PHE A 89 11.50 -5.67 10.75
N LYS A 90 10.60 -6.26 9.97
CA LYS A 90 10.62 -6.19 8.50
C LYS A 90 9.23 -5.78 8.04
N TYR A 91 9.13 -4.81 7.14
CA TYR A 91 7.84 -4.36 6.64
C TYR A 91 7.80 -4.33 5.12
N ASN A 92 6.58 -4.44 4.58
CA ASN A 92 6.29 -4.29 3.17
C ASN A 92 4.93 -3.60 2.99
N THR A 93 4.86 -2.66 2.06
CA THR A 93 3.63 -1.96 1.69
C THR A 93 3.30 -2.29 0.24
N ALA A 94 2.06 -2.68 -0.02
CA ALA A 94 1.57 -2.95 -1.37
C ALA A 94 0.22 -2.27 -1.60
N SER A 95 0.08 -1.59 -2.73
CA SER A 95 -1.17 -0.94 -3.15
C SER A 95 -1.71 -1.57 -4.44
N THR A 96 -3.03 -1.79 -4.51
CA THR A 96 -3.70 -2.23 -5.74
C THR A 96 -4.74 -1.19 -6.15
N LEU A 97 -4.70 -0.73 -7.41
CA LEU A 97 -5.70 0.17 -7.98
C LEU A 97 -6.67 -0.62 -8.88
N LYS A 98 -7.98 -0.36 -8.76
CA LYS A 98 -9.02 -1.07 -9.52
C LYS A 98 -9.68 -0.14 -10.54
N LYS A 99 -9.67 -0.55 -11.82
CA LYS A 99 -10.39 0.13 -12.91
C LYS A 99 -11.75 -0.54 -13.14
N LYS A 100 -12.77 0.26 -13.49
CA LYS A 100 -13.99 -0.24 -14.13
C LYS A 100 -13.63 -0.81 -15.50
N HIS A 101 -14.08 -2.02 -15.81
CA HIS A 101 -14.06 -2.52 -17.19
C HIS A 101 -15.25 -1.88 -17.92
N GLU A 102 -15.04 -0.71 -18.52
CA GLU A 102 -15.97 -0.13 -19.50
C GLU A 102 -15.41 -0.38 -20.90
N VAL A 103 -16.00 -1.35 -21.61
CA VAL A 103 -15.91 -1.40 -23.07
C VAL A 103 -16.96 -0.43 -23.60
N LYS A 104 -16.52 0.77 -24.02
CA LYS A 104 -17.36 1.73 -24.76
C LYS A 104 -16.92 1.70 -26.22
N GLY A 105 -17.71 1.03 -27.05
CA GLY A 105 -17.70 1.19 -28.50
C GLY A 105 -19.12 1.59 -28.91
N GLU A 106 -19.25 2.71 -29.61
CA GLU A 106 -20.50 3.15 -30.20
C GLU A 106 -20.47 2.81 -31.69
N TYR A 107 -21.41 1.99 -32.14
CA TYR A 107 -21.69 1.73 -33.54
C TYR A 107 -23.04 2.37 -33.85
N ASP A 108 -23.02 3.53 -34.51
CA ASP A 108 -24.22 4.25 -34.96
C ASP A 108 -24.32 4.13 -36.48
N GLU A 109 -25.41 3.54 -36.97
CA GLU A 109 -25.73 3.47 -38.39
C GLU A 109 -27.25 3.52 -38.61
N LYS A 110 -27.69 4.19 -39.68
CA LYS A 110 -29.11 4.32 -40.08
C LYS A 110 -29.64 3.04 -40.75
N ARG A 111 -29.62 1.91 -40.04
CA ARG A 111 -30.13 0.60 -40.48
C ARG A 111 -31.10 0.03 -39.45
N GLU A 112 -32.11 -0.69 -39.92
CA GLU A 112 -32.99 -1.47 -39.03
C GLU A 112 -32.35 -2.81 -38.69
N ILE A 113 -32.56 -3.29 -37.45
CA ILE A 113 -32.13 -4.62 -37.03
C ILE A 113 -33.27 -5.61 -37.31
N ALA A 114 -33.04 -6.59 -38.18
CA ALA A 114 -33.97 -7.69 -38.43
C ALA A 114 -33.43 -9.01 -37.89
N LEU A 115 -34.32 -9.87 -37.41
CA LEU A 115 -34.00 -11.25 -37.01
C LEU A 115 -34.34 -12.18 -38.17
N GLU A 116 -33.34 -12.86 -38.71
CA GLU A 116 -33.46 -13.88 -39.76
C GLU A 116 -32.91 -15.23 -39.23
N ASP A 117 -33.05 -16.32 -39.99
CA ASP A 117 -32.77 -17.70 -39.51
C ASP A 117 -31.35 -17.92 -38.94
N ASP A 118 -30.35 -17.15 -39.38
CA ASP A 118 -28.95 -17.24 -38.93
C ASP A 118 -28.49 -16.09 -38.00
N GLY A 119 -29.43 -15.27 -37.50
CA GLY A 119 -29.15 -14.21 -36.51
C GLY A 119 -29.63 -12.81 -36.89
N PHE A 120 -29.08 -11.80 -36.22
CA PHE A 120 -29.48 -10.41 -36.42
C PHE A 120 -28.70 -9.76 -37.57
N ILE A 121 -29.42 -9.14 -38.51
CA ILE A 121 -28.83 -8.39 -39.63
C ILE A 121 -29.22 -6.90 -39.57
N ALA A 122 -28.29 -6.02 -39.96
CA ALA A 122 -28.55 -4.58 -40.13
C ALA A 122 -28.88 -4.28 -41.60
N ARG A 123 -30.16 -4.05 -41.91
CA ARG A 123 -30.67 -3.83 -43.29
C ARG A 123 -31.25 -2.43 -43.49
N LYS A 124 -31.53 -2.08 -44.75
CA LYS A 124 -32.12 -0.77 -45.08
C LYS A 124 -33.50 -0.63 -44.43
N LEU A 125 -33.84 0.57 -43.98
CA LEU A 125 -35.15 0.92 -43.43
C LEU A 125 -36.22 0.75 -44.52
N ILE A 126 -37.02 -0.32 -44.43
CA ILE A 126 -38.06 -0.62 -45.43
C ILE A 126 -39.45 -0.59 -44.78
N ASP A 127 -39.58 -1.00 -43.51
CA ASP A 127 -40.84 -0.96 -42.75
C ASP A 127 -40.56 -0.61 -41.27
N PRO A 128 -41.10 0.51 -40.74
CA PRO A 128 -40.84 0.94 -39.36
C PRO A 128 -41.31 -0.09 -38.33
N GLN A 129 -40.36 -0.63 -37.56
CA GLN A 129 -40.63 -1.58 -36.47
C GLN A 129 -41.39 -0.96 -35.29
N ILE A 130 -41.36 0.36 -35.17
CA ILE A 130 -42.06 1.11 -34.13
C ILE A 130 -43.07 2.03 -34.80
N ARG A 131 -44.35 1.82 -34.48
CA ARG A 131 -45.45 2.73 -34.84
C ARG A 131 -45.72 3.65 -33.65
N PHE A 132 -45.48 4.94 -33.82
CA PHE A 132 -45.86 5.93 -32.81
C PHE A 132 -47.37 6.20 -32.90
N SER A 133 -48.12 5.83 -31.86
CA SER A 133 -49.47 6.34 -31.66
C SER A 133 -49.36 7.71 -30.99
N ILE A 134 -49.74 8.76 -31.72
CA ILE A 134 -49.86 10.10 -31.16
C ILE A 134 -51.24 10.16 -30.49
N GLU A 135 -51.31 9.93 -29.17
CA GLU A 135 -52.52 10.25 -28.42
C GLU A 135 -52.54 11.74 -28.04
N ASP A 136 -53.62 12.39 -28.45
CA ASP A 136 -53.92 13.81 -28.34
C ASP A 136 -53.76 14.35 -26.90
N LYS A 137 -52.83 15.30 -26.72
CA LYS A 137 -52.88 16.20 -25.56
C LYS A 137 -53.96 17.26 -25.82
N LYS A 138 -55.10 17.12 -25.13
CA LYS A 138 -56.06 18.20 -24.89
C LYS A 138 -55.42 19.38 -24.16
#